data_AF-A0A523BCP3-F1
#
_entry.id   AF-A0A523BCP3-F1
#
_cell.length_a   1.000
_cell.length_b   1.000
_cell.length_c   1.000
_cell.angle_alpha   90.00
_cell.angle_beta   90.00
_cell.angle_gamma   90.00
#
_symmetry.space_group_name_H-M   'P 1'
#
loop_
_entity.id
_entity.type
_entity.pdbx_description
1 polymer ?
#
loop_
_entity_poly.entity_id
_entity_poly.type
_entity_poly.pdbx_seq_one_letter_code
_entity_poly.pdbx_strand_id
1 'polypeptide(L)'
;MEISQLFNVVYYLFNLVKSFIRYIVEQTILKGRPELANSFSSAITIMATLTTIYVLIVFISATRKAIGIIIAIGWILLIISMLLAIIGI
;
A
#
# COMPACT_ATOMS: atom_id res chain seq x y z
N MET A 1 -0.82 -20.40 15.21
CA MET A 1 0.26 -19.41 15.09
C MET A 1 0.09 -18.45 16.24
N GLU A 2 1.09 -18.33 17.12
CA GLU A 2 1.01 -17.39 18.23
C GLU A 2 1.15 -15.96 17.71
N ILE A 3 0.41 -15.00 18.29
CA ILE A 3 0.49 -13.58 17.93
C ILE A 3 1.94 -13.06 18.05
N SER A 4 2.72 -13.60 18.98
CA SER A 4 4.16 -13.36 19.18
C SER A 4 4.99 -13.61 17.91
N GLN A 5 4.67 -14.67 17.16
CA GLN A 5 5.40 -15.03 15.94
C GLN A 5 5.14 -14.03 14.80
N LEU A 6 3.92 -13.49 14.69
CA LEU A 6 3.60 -12.42 13.74
C LEU A 6 4.41 -11.15 14.01
N PHE A 7 4.50 -10.73 15.27
CA PHE A 7 5.28 -9.55 15.64
C PHE A 7 6.77 -9.73 15.33
N ASN A 8 7.33 -10.91 15.58
CA ASN A 8 8.74 -11.20 15.27
C ASN A 8 9.03 -11.13 13.77
N VAL A 9 8.14 -11.66 12.93
CA VAL A 9 8.28 -11.60 11.47
C VAL A 9 8.26 -10.15 10.97
N VAL A 10 7.31 -9.34 11.45
CA VAL A 10 7.21 -7.93 11.06
C VAL A 10 8.44 -7.15 11.52
N TYR A 11 8.90 -7.38 12.75
CA TYR A 11 10.09 -6.73 13.29
C TYR A 11 11.36 -7.10 12.51
N TYR A 12 11.50 -8.37 12.13
CA TYR A 12 12.60 -8.84 11.30
C TYR A 12 12.63 -8.14 9.93
N LEU A 13 11.48 -8.06 9.25
CA LEU A 13 11.37 -7.37 7.96
C LEU A 13 11.71 -5.88 8.08
N PHE A 14 11.23 -5.20 9.14
CA PHE A 14 11.56 -3.81 9.39
C PHE A 14 13.08 -3.59 9.56
N ASN A 15 13.73 -4.45 10.35
CA ASN A 15 15.17 -4.38 10.55
C ASN A 15 15.97 -4.70 9.29
N LEU A 16 15.48 -5.62 8.44
CA LEU A 16 16.10 -5.95 7.16
C LEU A 16 16.10 -4.73 6.23
N VAL A 17 14.93 -4.09 6.07
CA VAL A 17 14.79 -2.88 5.25
C VAL A 17 15.64 -1.74 5.82
N LYS A 18 15.63 -1.53 7.13
CA LYS A 18 16.46 -0.52 7.80
C LYS A 18 17.95 -0.75 7.56
N SER A 19 18.40 -2.00 7.64
CA SER A 19 19.81 -2.36 7.44
C SER A 19 20.24 -2.17 5.99
N PHE A 20 19.36 -2.50 5.03
CA PHE A 20 19.60 -2.27 3.62
C PHE A 20 19.70 -0.77 3.29
N ILE A 21 18.77 0.04 3.80
CA ILE A 21 18.81 1.50 3.65
C ILE A 21 20.09 2.05 4.29
N ARG A 22 20.47 1.56 5.48
CA ARG A 22 21.71 1.96 6.15
C ARG A 22 22.94 1.67 5.32
N TYR A 23 23.02 0.48 4.74
CA TYR A 23 24.10 0.13 3.83
C TYR A 23 24.19 1.10 2.64
N ILE A 24 23.07 1.40 1.99
CA ILE A 24 23.05 2.36 0.86
C ILE A 24 23.50 3.74 1.32
N VAL A 25 22.96 4.26 2.42
CA VAL A 25 23.22 5.61 2.92
C VAL A 25 24.67 5.76 3.38
N GLU A 26 25.23 4.76 4.08
CA GLU A 26 26.64 4.72 4.50
C GLU A 26 27.59 4.69 3.30
N GLN A 27 27.24 3.96 2.23
CA GLN A 27 28.09 3.78 1.06
C GLN A 27 27.96 4.91 0.02
N THR A 28 26.90 5.72 0.07
CA THR A 28 26.64 6.77 -0.94
C THR A 28 26.82 8.18 -0.36
N ILE A 29 25.81 8.68 0.34
CA ILE A 29 25.65 10.10 0.69
C ILE A 29 26.38 10.46 2.00
N LEU A 30 26.49 9.51 2.93
CA LEU A 30 26.96 9.74 4.30
C LEU A 30 28.26 8.99 4.62
N LYS A 31 29.09 8.74 3.61
CA LYS A 31 30.43 8.12 3.76
C LYS A 31 31.21 8.78 4.89
N GLY A 32 31.60 7.98 5.88
CA GLY A 32 32.40 8.43 7.03
C GLY A 32 31.62 9.01 8.21
N ARG A 33 30.27 9.05 8.18
CA ARG A 33 29.43 9.50 9.31
C ARG A 33 28.35 8.45 9.68
N PRO A 34 28.74 7.34 10.34
CA PRO A 34 27.84 6.23 10.63
C PRO A 34 26.67 6.59 11.56
N GLU A 35 26.86 7.56 12.45
CA GLU A 35 25.79 8.03 13.36
C GLU A 35 24.62 8.66 12.61
N LEU A 36 24.93 9.53 11.65
CA LEU A 36 23.93 10.18 10.80
C LEU A 36 23.25 9.14 9.89
N ALA A 37 24.01 8.20 9.34
CA ALA A 37 23.46 7.14 8.50
C ALA A 37 22.43 6.27 9.25
N ASN A 38 22.67 5.96 10.53
CA ASN A 38 21.70 5.22 11.35
C ASN A 38 20.38 6.00 11.57
N SER A 39 20.48 7.28 11.92
CA SER A 39 19.31 8.15 12.13
C SER A 39 18.51 8.36 10.84
N PHE A 40 19.18 8.69 9.73
CA PHE A 40 18.51 8.86 8.44
C PHE A 40 17.89 7.57 7.94
N SER A 41 18.55 6.43 8.12
CA SER A 41 17.99 5.14 7.69
C SER A 41 16.75 4.76 8.49
N SER A 42 16.73 5.06 9.79
CA SER A 42 15.53 4.88 10.61
C SER A 42 14.37 5.75 10.12
N ALA A 43 14.64 7.04 9.83
CA ALA A 43 13.63 7.97 9.32
C ALA A 43 13.11 7.57 7.93
N ILE A 44 14.00 7.17 7.01
CA ILE A 44 13.64 6.70 5.67
C ILE A 44 12.81 5.41 5.76
N THR A 45 13.16 4.49 6.67
CA THR A 45 12.40 3.24 6.84
C THR A 45 10.97 3.52 7.30
N ILE A 46 10.78 4.47 8.24
CA ILE A 46 9.44 4.88 8.69
C ILE A 46 8.67 5.51 7.53
N MET A 47 9.28 6.44 6.79
CA MET A 47 8.65 7.06 5.62
C MET A 47 8.27 6.03 4.56
N ALA A 48 9.16 5.09 4.22
CA ALA A 48 8.88 4.02 3.28
C ALA A 48 7.74 3.12 3.75
N THR A 49 7.66 2.84 5.06
CA THR A 49 6.55 2.08 5.66
C THR A 49 5.23 2.83 5.50
N LEU A 50 5.21 4.13 5.79
CA LEU A 50 4.03 4.99 5.60
C LEU A 50 3.60 5.05 4.13
N THR A 51 4.54 5.18 3.21
CA THR A 51 4.26 5.15 1.76
C THR A 51 3.67 3.81 1.34
N THR A 52 4.20 2.70 1.86
CA THR A 52 3.66 1.36 1.56
C THR A 52 2.21 1.24 2.01
N ILE A 53 1.89 1.70 3.23
CA ILE A 53 0.51 1.71 3.75
C ILE A 53 -0.38 2.60 2.88
N TYR A 54 0.09 3.79 2.50
CA TYR A 54 -0.64 4.70 1.63
C TYR A 54 -0.98 4.06 0.28
N VAL A 55 0.00 3.42 -0.37
CA VAL A 55 -0.19 2.75 -1.66
C VAL A 55 -1.22 1.62 -1.55
N LEU A 56 -1.19 0.82 -0.48
CA LEU A 56 -2.18 -0.24 -0.26
C LEU A 56 -3.61 0.32 -0.12
N ILE A 57 -3.77 1.41 0.63
CA ILE A 57 -5.08 2.07 0.80
C ILE A 57 -5.57 2.65 -0.53
N VAL A 58 -4.70 3.33 -1.27
CA VAL A 58 -5.02 3.91 -2.59
C VAL A 58 -5.41 2.81 -3.58
N PHE A 59 -4.72 1.67 -3.57
CA PHE A 59 -5.03 0.53 -4.44
C PHE A 59 -6.43 -0.02 -4.19
N ILE A 60 -6.80 -0.20 -2.92
CA ILE A 60 -8.15 -0.64 -2.52
C ILE A 60 -9.19 0.42 -2.92
N SER A 61 -8.89 1.71 -2.72
CA SER A 61 -9.78 2.81 -3.10
C SER A 61 -9.99 2.91 -4.62
N ALA A 62 -8.94 2.74 -5.40
CA ALA A 62 -9.00 2.71 -6.87
C ALA A 62 -9.86 1.55 -7.36
N THR A 63 -9.68 0.36 -6.77
CA THR A 63 -10.49 -0.83 -7.06
C THR A 63 -11.96 -0.62 -6.70
N ARG A 64 -12.24 0.00 -5.54
CA ARG A 64 -13.60 0.37 -5.13
C ARG A 64 -14.27 1.30 -6.14
N LYS A 65 -13.54 2.29 -6.68
CA LYS A 65 -14.06 3.20 -7.71
C LYS A 65 -14.41 2.46 -9.00
N ALA A 66 -13.55 1.54 -9.46
CA ALA A 66 -13.81 0.73 -10.64
C ALA A 66 -15.04 -0.18 -10.47
N ILE A 67 -15.14 -0.90 -9.34
CA ILE A 67 -16.30 -1.75 -9.03
C ILE A 67 -17.58 -0.92 -8.94
N GLY A 68 -17.53 0.26 -8.32
CA GLY A 68 -18.69 1.17 -8.23
C GLY A 68 -19.23 1.58 -9.60
N ILE A 69 -18.35 1.85 -10.57
CA ILE A 69 -18.75 2.16 -11.96
C ILE A 69 -19.42 0.95 -12.62
N ILE A 70 -18.85 -0.25 -12.46
CA ILE A 70 -19.43 -1.49 -13.03
C ILE A 70 -20.84 -1.74 -12.47
N ILE A 71 -21.00 -1.58 -11.15
CA ILE A 71 -22.32 -1.73 -10.48
C ILE A 71 -23.31 -0.69 -11.00
N ALA A 72 -22.90 0.58 -11.15
CA ALA A 72 -23.77 1.63 -11.67
C ALA A 72 -24.24 1.34 -13.10
N ILE A 73 -23.34 0.89 -13.98
CA ILE A 73 -23.68 0.47 -15.34
C ILE A 73 -24.67 -0.70 -15.32
N GLY A 74 -24.42 -1.69 -14.45
CA GLY A 74 -25.31 -2.84 -14.27
C GLY A 74 -26.74 -2.41 -13.91
N TRP A 75 -26.89 -1.48 -12.98
CA TRP A 75 -28.21 -0.94 -12.59
C TRP A 75 -28.88 -0.14 -13.70
N ILE A 76 -28.14 0.70 -14.42
CA ILE A 76 -28.68 1.47 -15.55
C ILE A 76 -29.22 0.54 -16.63
N LEU A 77 -28.45 -0.48 -17.02
CA LEU A 77 -28.88 -1.50 -17.98
C LEU A 77 -30.13 -2.24 -17.52
N LEU A 78 -30.20 -2.59 -16.23
CA LEU A 78 -31.35 -3.27 -15.63
C LEU A 78 -32.62 -2.41 -15.75
N ILE A 79 -32.52 -1.14 -15.35
CA ILE A 79 -33.63 -0.17 -15.45
C ILE A 79 -34.08 -0.01 -16.90
N ILE A 80 -33.15 0.14 -17.84
CA ILE A 80 -33.46 0.24 -19.27
C ILE A 80 -34.20 -1.02 -19.74
N SER A 81 -33.74 -2.21 -19.36
CA SER A 81 -34.40 -3.47 -19.74
C SER A 81 -35.83 -3.57 -19.21
N MET A 82 -36.06 -3.11 -17.97
CA MET A 82 -37.39 -3.11 -17.36
C MET A 82 -38.33 -2.14 -18.09
N LEU A 83 -37.84 -0.95 -18.45
CA LEU A 83 -38.63 0.03 -19.20
C LEU A 83 -39.00 -0.48 -20.59
N LEU A 84 -38.06 -1.12 -21.29
CA LEU A 84 -38.31 -1.73 -22.59
C LEU A 84 -39.37 -2.83 -22.50
N ALA A 85 -39.23 -3.73 -21.50
CA ALA A 85 -40.19 -4.79 -21.25
C ALA A 85 -41.60 -4.26 -20.94
N ILE A 86 -41.73 -3.13 -20.23
CA ILE A 86 -43.02 -2.48 -19.94
C ILE A 86 -43.64 -1.88 -21.22
N ILE A 87 -42.82 -1.35 -22.13
CA ILE A 87 -43.28 -0.77 -23.40
C ILE A 87 -43.66 -1.86 -24.42
N GLY A 88 -43.30 -3.12 -24.16
CA GLY A 88 -43.67 -4.28 -25.00
C GLY A 88 -42.79 -4.44 -26.24
N ILE A 89 -41.56 -3.88 -26.19
CA ILE A 89 -40.47 -4.08 -27.16
C ILE A 89 -39.50 -5.10 -26.56
#